data_AF-A0A3D5GAC0-F1
#
_entry.id   AF-A0A3D5GAC0-F1
#
_cell.length_a   1.000
_cell.length_b   1.000
_cell.length_c   1.000
_cell.angle_alpha   90.00
_cell.angle_beta   90.00
_cell.angle_gamma   90.00
#
_symmetry.space_group_name_H-M   'P 1'
#
loop_
_entity.id
_entity.type
_entity.pdbx_description
1 polymer ?
#
loop_
_entity_poly.entity_id
_entity_poly.type
_entity_poly.pdbx_seq_one_letter_code
_entity_poly.pdbx_strand_id
1 'polypeptide(L)'
;MNVFEHTVPYLNLPIWLGVGKQETAVSVATKSQPYGKKPRFDLLYPLKQWLDNREIQSQKLARLLCKFIPSQCPFERVVKIGDRTLFRIPPLCKLNPLYEQVVGLRFRALCYLADECGEDVTPYC
;
A
#
# COMPACT_ATOMS: atom_id res chain seq x y z
N MET A 1 -27.91 -11.45 37.67
CA MET A 1 -27.46 -11.12 39.04
C MET A 1 -26.07 -10.52 38.97
N ASN A 2 -25.85 -9.36 39.61
CA ASN A 2 -24.53 -8.85 39.99
C ASN A 2 -23.82 -9.91 40.88
N VAL A 3 -22.50 -10.01 40.99
CA VAL A 3 -21.65 -9.13 41.83
C VAL A 3 -20.18 -9.32 41.42
N PHE A 4 -19.48 -8.20 41.19
CA PHE A 4 -18.02 -8.05 41.18
C PHE A 4 -17.56 -7.81 42.62
N GLU A 5 -16.55 -8.53 43.12
CA GLU A 5 -15.76 -8.12 44.29
C GLU A 5 -14.35 -7.69 43.83
N HIS A 6 -13.98 -6.39 43.91
CA HIS A 6 -13.27 -5.71 45.02
C HIS A 6 -11.88 -6.35 45.27
N THR A 7 -10.70 -5.71 45.21
CA THR A 7 -10.30 -4.35 45.63
C THR A 7 -8.87 -4.07 45.13
N VAL A 8 -8.58 -2.91 44.55
CA VAL A 8 -7.20 -2.42 44.30
C VAL A 8 -6.95 -1.26 45.28
N PRO A 9 -5.83 -1.25 46.03
CA PRO A 9 -5.59 -0.21 47.03
C PRO A 9 -5.21 1.13 46.38
N TYR A 10 -6.09 2.09 46.62
CA TYR A 10 -5.90 3.54 46.73
C TYR A 10 -4.44 4.05 46.80
N LEU A 11 -4.08 4.92 45.85
CA LEU A 11 -3.17 6.04 46.09
C LEU A 11 -3.96 7.31 45.80
N ASN A 12 -4.34 7.98 46.88
CA ASN A 12 -5.03 9.26 46.88
C ASN A 12 -4.06 10.36 46.44
N LEU A 13 -4.37 11.03 45.33
CA LEU A 13 -3.93 12.39 45.06
C LEU A 13 -5.16 13.31 45.14
N PRO A 14 -5.22 14.22 46.13
CA PRO A 14 -6.19 15.31 46.14
C PRO A 14 -5.67 16.44 45.22
N ILE A 15 -6.41 17.40 44.68
CA ILE A 15 -7.83 17.72 44.64
C ILE A 15 -7.98 18.77 43.50
N TRP A 16 -8.94 18.55 42.59
CA TRP A 16 -9.85 19.51 41.92
C TRP A 16 -9.30 20.71 41.14
N LEU A 17 -9.60 20.77 39.83
CA LEU A 17 -10.47 21.80 39.24
C LEU A 17 -10.83 21.45 37.78
N GLY A 18 -12.13 21.52 37.45
CA GLY A 18 -12.62 21.59 36.06
C GLY A 18 -13.43 20.40 35.55
N VAL A 19 -14.63 20.20 36.11
CA VAL A 19 -15.68 19.37 35.50
C VAL A 19 -16.08 19.98 34.15
N GLY A 20 -15.88 19.22 33.08
CA GLY A 20 -16.42 19.49 31.75
C GLY A 20 -16.79 18.16 31.09
N LYS A 21 -18.07 17.78 31.21
CA LYS A 21 -18.69 16.64 30.52
C LYS A 21 -18.74 16.94 29.01
N GLN A 22 -18.19 16.07 28.16
CA GLN A 22 -18.81 15.66 26.88
C GLN A 22 -18.30 14.26 26.46
N GLU A 23 -19.21 13.28 26.48
CA GLU A 23 -19.15 12.08 25.64
C GLU A 23 -19.29 12.50 24.17
N THR A 24 -18.53 11.88 23.27
CA THR A 24 -18.98 11.36 21.96
C THR A 24 -17.76 10.95 21.12
N ALA A 25 -17.92 9.84 20.39
CA ALA A 25 -16.89 9.24 19.55
C ALA A 25 -16.18 10.26 18.67
N VAL A 26 -14.85 10.33 18.78
CA VAL A 26 -14.02 11.05 17.81
C VAL A 26 -13.97 10.20 16.53
N SER A 27 -14.93 10.43 15.64
CA SER A 27 -14.73 10.17 14.21
C SER A 27 -13.54 11.03 13.78
N VAL A 28 -12.38 10.41 13.65
CA VAL A 28 -11.23 11.03 12.98
C VAL A 28 -11.57 11.09 11.49
N ALA A 29 -12.33 12.12 11.11
CA ALA A 29 -12.48 12.54 9.74
C ALA A 29 -11.12 13.11 9.30
N THR A 30 -10.23 12.26 8.81
CA THR A 30 -9.02 12.71 8.11
C THR A 30 -9.43 13.23 6.74
N LYS A 31 -10.05 14.43 6.71
CA LYS A 31 -10.05 15.27 5.51
C LYS A 31 -8.62 15.78 5.33
N SER A 32 -7.78 14.99 4.68
CA SER A 32 -6.50 15.47 4.16
C SER A 32 -6.79 16.49 3.05
N GLN A 33 -6.97 17.75 3.46
CA GLN A 33 -7.09 18.86 2.53
C GLN A 33 -5.81 18.96 1.71
N PRO A 34 -5.90 19.05 0.37
CA PRO A 34 -4.74 19.00 -0.49
C PRO A 34 -4.00 20.34 -0.41
N TYR A 35 -2.83 20.33 0.22
CA TYR A 35 -1.90 21.46 0.13
C TYR A 35 -1.58 21.72 -1.35
N GLY A 36 -1.75 22.98 -1.77
CA GLY A 36 -1.72 23.45 -3.15
C GLY A 36 -0.58 22.87 -3.97
N LYS A 37 -0.89 21.85 -4.77
CA LYS A 37 -0.03 21.41 -5.85
C LYS A 37 -0.25 22.37 -7.01
N LYS A 38 0.81 23.09 -7.41
CA LYS A 38 0.82 23.76 -8.73
C LYS A 38 0.37 22.74 -9.78
N PRO A 39 -0.55 23.07 -10.70
CA PRO A 39 -0.96 22.14 -11.74
C PRO A 39 0.28 21.78 -12.55
N ARG A 40 0.81 20.58 -12.31
CA ARG A 40 1.85 20.01 -13.15
C ARG A 40 1.11 19.44 -14.34
N PHE A 41 1.35 20.00 -15.52
CA PHE A 41 0.95 19.37 -16.76
C PHE A 41 1.67 18.03 -16.85
N ASP A 42 0.97 16.96 -16.47
CA ASP A 42 1.46 15.60 -16.59
C ASP A 42 1.07 15.10 -17.97
N LEU A 43 1.99 15.23 -18.93
CA LEU A 43 1.78 14.78 -20.32
C LEU A 43 1.38 13.30 -20.41
N LEU A 44 1.77 12.50 -19.41
CA LEU A 44 1.48 11.07 -19.35
C LEU A 44 0.19 10.77 -18.60
N TYR A 45 -0.51 11.77 -18.06
CA TYR A 45 -1.78 11.59 -17.35
C TYR A 45 -2.82 10.76 -18.13
N PRO A 46 -3.12 11.03 -19.42
CA PRO A 46 -4.09 10.19 -20.15
C PRO A 46 -3.62 8.75 -20.28
N LEU A 47 -2.31 8.52 -20.44
CA LEU A 47 -1.74 7.18 -20.51
C LEU A 47 -1.81 6.46 -19.16
N LYS A 48 -1.56 7.18 -18.06
CA LYS A 48 -1.72 6.64 -16.70
C LYS A 48 -3.15 6.20 -16.46
N GLN A 49 -4.10 7.08 -16.77
CA GLN A 49 -5.53 6.81 -16.65
C GLN A 49 -5.95 5.64 -17.55
N TRP A 50 -5.41 5.53 -18.76
CA TRP A 50 -5.67 4.38 -19.62
C TRP A 50 -5.15 3.08 -19.00
N LEU A 51 -3.91 3.06 -18.50
CA LEU A 51 -3.33 1.89 -17.84
C LEU A 51 -4.09 1.50 -16.56
N ASP A 52 -4.52 2.49 -15.78
CA ASP A 52 -5.29 2.30 -14.54
C ASP A 52 -6.71 1.79 -14.81
N ASN A 53 -7.34 2.15 -15.92
CA ASN A 53 -8.67 1.65 -16.27
C ASN A 53 -8.66 0.38 -17.13
N ARG A 54 -7.48 -0.16 -17.47
CA ARG A 54 -7.40 -1.42 -18.21
C ARG A 54 -7.81 -2.60 -17.34
N GLU A 55 -9.02 -3.10 -17.60
CA GLU A 55 -9.46 -4.40 -17.12
C GLU A 55 -8.77 -5.53 -17.88
N ILE A 56 -8.51 -6.63 -17.17
CA ILE A 56 -7.84 -7.81 -17.68
C ILE A 56 -8.91 -8.89 -17.80
N GLN A 57 -9.28 -9.24 -19.03
CA GLN A 57 -10.35 -10.22 -19.30
C GLN A 57 -9.80 -11.47 -20.01
N SER A 58 -8.47 -11.59 -20.13
CA SER A 58 -7.83 -12.67 -20.87
C SER A 58 -6.74 -13.31 -20.03
N GLN A 59 -6.89 -14.61 -19.79
CA GLN A 59 -5.92 -15.42 -19.07
C GLN A 59 -4.53 -15.39 -19.71
N LYS A 60 -4.46 -15.42 -21.05
CA LYS A 60 -3.18 -15.35 -21.79
C LYS A 60 -2.46 -14.03 -21.54
N LEU A 61 -3.21 -12.92 -21.56
CA LEU A 61 -2.68 -11.59 -21.30
C LEU A 61 -2.21 -11.49 -19.84
N ALA A 62 -3.02 -11.97 -18.89
CA ALA A 62 -2.69 -11.95 -17.47
C ALA A 62 -1.38 -12.71 -17.17
N ARG A 63 -1.21 -13.91 -17.73
CA ARG A 63 0.05 -14.68 -17.63
C ARG A 63 1.23 -13.93 -18.24
N LEU A 64 1.04 -13.28 -19.39
CA LEU A 64 2.09 -12.51 -20.06
C LEU A 64 2.52 -11.34 -19.18
N LEU A 65 1.57 -10.57 -18.63
CA LEU A 65 1.86 -9.48 -17.70
C LEU A 65 2.62 -9.98 -16.45
N CYS A 66 2.18 -11.11 -15.88
CA CYS A 66 2.82 -11.71 -14.72
C CYS A 66 4.24 -12.23 -15.01
N LYS A 67 4.56 -12.57 -16.26
CA LYS A 67 5.91 -12.95 -16.67
C LYS A 67 6.78 -11.76 -17.04
N PHE A 68 6.18 -10.73 -17.64
CA PHE A 68 6.90 -9.60 -18.21
C PHE A 68 7.27 -8.53 -17.17
N ILE A 69 6.35 -8.26 -16.23
CA ILE A 69 6.58 -7.27 -15.17
C ILE A 69 7.15 -8.03 -13.97
N PRO A 70 8.40 -7.81 -13.53
CA PRO A 70 8.96 -8.56 -12.41
C PRO A 70 8.25 -8.24 -11.07
N SER A 71 8.19 -9.22 -10.14
CA SER A 71 7.74 -8.98 -8.75
C SER A 71 8.73 -8.14 -7.96
N GLN A 72 10.01 -8.21 -8.32
CA GLN A 72 11.09 -7.45 -7.71
C GLN A 72 11.39 -6.17 -8.50
N CYS A 73 11.72 -5.09 -7.80
CA CYS A 73 12.09 -3.82 -8.45
C CYS A 73 13.45 -3.99 -9.16
N PRO A 74 13.55 -3.81 -10.49
CA PRO A 74 14.78 -4.10 -11.24
C PRO A 74 15.95 -3.18 -10.88
N PHE A 75 15.65 -2.04 -10.26
CA PHE A 75 16.66 -1.09 -9.80
C PHE A 75 17.22 -1.45 -8.43
N GLU A 76 16.46 -2.15 -7.59
CA GLU A 76 16.95 -2.59 -6.30
C GLU A 76 17.82 -3.82 -6.48
N ARG A 77 19.13 -3.66 -6.29
CA ARG A 77 20.08 -4.76 -6.41
C ARG A 77 21.26 -4.55 -5.49
N VAL A 78 21.78 -5.67 -5.01
CA VAL A 78 22.96 -5.71 -4.15
C VAL A 78 24.13 -6.19 -4.99
N VAL A 79 25.17 -5.37 -5.12
CA VAL A 79 26.40 -5.75 -5.83
C VAL A 79 27.35 -6.37 -4.81
N LYS A 80 27.66 -7.66 -4.98
CA LYS A 80 28.56 -8.43 -4.11
C LYS A 80 29.79 -8.88 -4.88
N ILE A 81 30.94 -8.91 -4.22
CA ILE A 81 32.16 -9.57 -4.68
C ILE A 81 32.54 -10.60 -3.62
N GLY A 82 32.43 -11.89 -3.97
CA GLY A 82 32.52 -12.99 -3.00
C GLY A 82 31.48 -12.83 -1.89
N ASP A 83 31.91 -12.96 -0.64
CA ASP A 83 31.04 -12.83 0.54
C ASP A 83 30.85 -11.38 1.02
N ARG A 84 31.38 -10.38 0.30
CA ARG A 84 31.32 -8.96 0.69
C ARG A 84 30.40 -8.16 -0.21
N THR A 85 29.46 -7.43 0.41
CA THR A 85 28.60 -6.47 -0.30
C THR A 85 29.38 -5.18 -0.54
N LEU A 86 29.52 -4.76 -1.80
CA LEU A 86 30.16 -3.49 -2.15
C LEU A 86 29.20 -2.32 -1.90
N PHE A 87 28.03 -2.37 -2.52
CA PHE A 87 26.98 -1.37 -2.35
C PHE A 87 25.62 -1.95 -2.74
N ARG A 88 24.55 -1.34 -2.20
CA ARG A 88 23.16 -1.66 -2.51
C ARG A 88 22.54 -0.48 -3.23
N ILE A 89 22.00 -0.73 -4.41
CA ILE A 89 21.17 0.26 -5.12
C ILE A 89 19.79 0.21 -4.46
N PRO A 90 19.29 1.33 -3.90
CA PRO A 90 17.98 1.35 -3.26
C PRO A 90 16.86 1.17 -4.29
N PRO A 91 15.63 0.85 -3.84
CA PRO A 91 14.45 0.83 -4.69
C PRO A 91 14.18 2.23 -5.26
N LEU A 92 14.62 2.45 -6.49
CA LEU A 92 14.40 3.69 -7.25
C LEU A 92 13.07 3.70 -8.00
N CYS A 93 12.10 2.94 -7.50
CA CYS A 93 10.94 2.53 -8.27
C CYS A 93 10.01 3.70 -8.64
N LYS A 94 10.13 4.86 -7.98
CA LYS A 94 9.41 6.11 -8.30
C LYS A 94 10.05 6.98 -9.41
N LEU A 95 11.23 6.63 -9.93
CA LEU A 95 11.85 7.37 -11.04
C LEU A 95 11.05 7.23 -12.35
N ASN A 96 10.44 6.07 -12.56
CA ASN A 96 9.57 5.87 -13.72
C ASN A 96 8.17 6.46 -13.42
N PRO A 97 7.72 7.47 -14.19
CA PRO A 97 6.42 8.11 -13.96
C PRO A 97 5.22 7.18 -14.10
N LEU A 98 5.37 6.00 -14.71
CA LEU A 98 4.32 4.97 -14.89
C LEU A 98 4.47 3.75 -13.96
N TYR A 99 5.40 3.79 -13.00
CA TYR A 99 5.71 2.60 -12.19
C TYR A 99 4.49 2.06 -11.42
N GLU A 100 3.77 2.94 -10.71
CA GLU A 100 2.61 2.57 -9.89
C GLU A 100 1.52 1.92 -10.76
N GLN A 101 1.29 2.46 -11.96
CA GLN A 101 0.33 1.92 -12.92
C GLN A 101 0.71 0.50 -13.39
N VAL A 102 2.00 0.28 -13.67
CA VAL A 102 2.50 -1.01 -14.16
C VAL A 102 2.44 -2.07 -13.05
N VAL A 103 2.83 -1.72 -11.82
CA VAL A 103 2.71 -2.62 -10.67
C VAL A 103 1.24 -2.92 -10.36
N GLY A 104 0.38 -1.90 -10.41
CA GLY A 104 -1.07 -2.07 -10.26
C GLY A 104 -1.66 -2.99 -11.34
N LEU A 105 -1.21 -2.86 -12.59
CA LEU A 105 -1.62 -3.74 -13.68
C LEU A 105 -1.18 -5.20 -13.43
N ARG A 106 0.04 -5.42 -12.93
CA ARG A 106 0.50 -6.76 -12.53
C ARG A 106 -0.35 -7.33 -11.40
N PHE A 107 -0.63 -6.54 -10.37
CA PHE A 107 -1.46 -6.98 -9.25
C PHE A 107 -2.84 -7.42 -9.73
N ARG A 108 -3.51 -6.62 -10.55
CA ARG A 108 -4.78 -7.00 -11.17
C ARG A 108 -4.68 -8.27 -12.02
N ALA A 109 -3.58 -8.46 -12.74
CA ALA A 109 -3.36 -9.67 -13.52
C ALA A 109 -3.26 -10.91 -12.62
N LEU A 110 -2.58 -10.80 -11.48
CA LEU A 110 -2.46 -11.88 -10.50
C LEU A 110 -3.82 -12.19 -9.85
N CYS A 111 -4.57 -11.16 -9.42
CA CYS A 111 -5.91 -11.37 -8.85
C CYS A 111 -6.85 -12.02 -9.86
N TYR A 112 -6.83 -11.57 -11.13
CA TYR A 112 -7.64 -12.20 -12.19
C TYR A 112 -7.30 -13.69 -12.37
N LEU A 113 -6.00 -14.05 -12.34
CA LEU A 113 -5.59 -15.45 -12.45
C LEU A 113 -6.00 -16.28 -11.23
N ALA A 114 -5.87 -15.74 -10.02
CA ALA A 114 -6.18 -16.44 -8.78
C ALA A 114 -7.69 -16.54 -8.51
N ASP A 115 -8.41 -15.42 -8.60
CA ASP A 115 -9.79 -15.29 -8.15
C ASP A 115 -10.80 -15.68 -9.25
N GLU A 116 -10.57 -15.25 -10.50
CA GLU A 116 -11.51 -15.51 -11.61
C GLU A 116 -11.18 -16.81 -12.37
N CYS A 117 -9.89 -17.06 -12.65
CA CYS A 117 -9.47 -18.24 -13.40
C CYS A 117 -9.17 -19.47 -12.52
N GLY A 118 -8.93 -19.27 -11.21
CA GLY A 118 -8.54 -20.35 -10.29
C GLY A 118 -7.18 -21.01 -10.61
N GLU A 119 -6.26 -20.28 -11.24
CA GLU A 119 -4.92 -20.75 -11.58
C GLU A 119 -3.95 -20.60 -10.39
N ASP A 120 -3.01 -21.53 -10.24
CA ASP A 120 -1.92 -21.38 -9.27
C ASP A 120 -0.98 -20.24 -9.66
N VAL A 121 -0.98 -19.18 -8.84
CA VAL A 121 -0.16 -17.98 -9.03
C VAL A 121 1.18 -18.02 -8.30
N THR A 122 1.46 -19.06 -7.51
CA THR A 122 2.75 -19.28 -6.84
C THR A 122 3.98 -19.09 -7.74
N PRO A 123 4.02 -19.55 -9.01
CA PRO A 123 5.19 -19.35 -9.88
C PRO A 123 5.44 -17.88 -10.26
N TYR A 124 4.50 -16.98 -9.98
CA TYR A 124 4.61 -15.56 -10.26
C TYR A 124 4.91 -14.73 -9.01
N CYS A 125 4.99 -15.29 -7.81
CA CYS A 125 5.26 -14.53 -6.58
C CYS A 125 6.76 -14.33 -6.32
#